data_AF-A0A7V3ZW11-F1
#
_entry.id   AF-A0A7V3ZW11-F1
#
_cell.length_a   1.000
_cell.length_b   1.000
_cell.length_c   1.000
_cell.angle_alpha   90.00
_cell.angle_beta   90.00
_cell.angle_gamma   90.00
#
_symmetry.space_group_name_H-M   'P 1'
#
loop_
_entity.id
_entity.type
_entity.pdbx_description
1 polymer ?
#
loop_
_entity_poly.entity_id
_entity_poly.type
_entity_poly.pdbx_seq_one_letter_code
_entity_poly.pdbx_strand_id
1 'polypeptide(L)'
;KPHLTILIDIPLSVSRERIAKEEKDRLEKEDEEFHKRVRDTYLFLAKRAPKRIKVFDGTKNIEDLHLEIRTKVIEFLTKKGVI
;
A
#
# COMPACT_ATOMS: atom_id res chain seq x y z
N LYS A 1 5.43 4.61 17.29
CA LYS A 1 4.91 3.73 16.22
C LYS A 1 3.73 4.42 15.55
N PRO A 2 3.50 4.28 14.22
CA PRO A 2 2.34 4.89 13.57
C PRO A 2 1.03 4.39 14.18
N HIS A 3 0.01 5.24 14.26
CA HIS A 3 -1.32 4.82 14.76
C HIS A 3 -2.20 4.21 13.65
N LEU A 4 -1.94 4.58 12.40
CA LEU A 4 -2.53 4.04 11.18
C LEU A 4 -1.41 3.87 10.14
N THR A 5 -1.47 2.80 9.37
CA THR A 5 -0.59 2.55 8.22
C THR A 5 -1.46 2.14 7.05
N ILE A 6 -1.31 2.84 5.93
CA ILE A 6 -1.99 2.54 4.67
C ILE A 6 -1.03 1.70 3.83
N LEU A 7 -1.39 0.44 3.59
CA LEU A 7 -0.66 -0.45 2.71
C LEU A 7 -1.42 -0.56 1.39
N ILE A 8 -0.86 -0.06 0.31
CA ILE A 8 -1.42 -0.23 -1.03
C ILE A 8 -0.78 -1.49 -1.60
N ASP A 9 -1.57 -2.56 -1.72
CA ASP A 9 -1.12 -3.82 -2.30
C ASP A 9 -1.31 -3.78 -3.82
N ILE A 10 -0.25 -4.08 -4.55
CA ILE A 10 -0.27 -4.13 -6.02
C ILE A 10 0.50 -5.35 -6.52
N PRO A 11 -0.03 -6.12 -7.47
CA PRO A 11 0.72 -7.17 -8.14
C PRO A 11 1.97 -6.62 -8.83
N LEU A 12 3.07 -7.39 -8.80
CA LEU A 12 4.34 -7.00 -9.43
C LEU A 12 4.18 -6.71 -10.93
N SER A 13 3.36 -7.47 -11.64
CA SER A 13 3.08 -7.26 -13.07
C SER A 13 2.52 -5.86 -13.34
N VAL A 14 1.49 -5.46 -12.59
CA VAL A 14 0.86 -4.13 -12.71
C VAL A 14 1.83 -3.02 -12.30
N SER A 15 2.59 -3.22 -11.23
CA SER A 15 3.59 -2.23 -10.78
C SER A 15 4.65 -1.97 -11.86
N ARG A 16 5.14 -3.04 -12.50
CA ARG A 16 6.15 -2.94 -13.57
C ARG A 16 5.66 -2.19 -14.79
N GLU A 17 4.41 -2.38 -15.18
CA GLU A 17 3.79 -1.64 -16.27
C GLU A 17 3.73 -0.13 -15.97
N ARG A 18 3.43 0.25 -14.71
CA ARG A 18 3.35 1.65 -14.29
C ARG A 18 4.71 2.34 -14.29
N ILE A 19 5.74 1.69 -13.76
CA ILE A 19 7.10 2.27 -13.65
C ILE A 19 7.95 2.05 -14.91
N ALA A 20 7.42 1.41 -15.96
CA ALA A 20 8.19 1.07 -17.16
C ALA A 20 8.81 2.29 -17.85
N LYS A 21 8.20 3.47 -17.70
CA LYS A 21 8.65 4.74 -18.30
C LYS A 21 9.51 5.58 -17.35
N GLU A 22 9.70 5.14 -16.11
CA GLU A 22 10.43 5.87 -15.08
C GLU A 22 11.89 5.40 -14.99
N GLU A 23 12.79 6.29 -14.59
CA GLU A 23 14.17 5.90 -14.30
C GLU A 23 14.21 5.06 -13.03
N LYS A 24 14.68 3.81 -13.15
CA LYS A 24 14.72 2.86 -12.04
C LYS A 24 15.90 3.12 -11.11
N ASP A 25 15.63 3.25 -9.82
CA ASP A 25 16.66 3.33 -8.79
C ASP A 25 17.24 1.93 -8.48
N ARG A 26 18.12 1.84 -7.48
CA ARG A 26 18.76 0.59 -7.09
C ARG A 26 17.75 -0.50 -6.70
N LEU A 27 16.68 -0.14 -6.00
CA LEU A 27 15.63 -1.04 -5.54
C LEU A 27 14.70 -1.47 -6.68
N GLU A 28 14.32 -0.59 -7.62
CA GLU A 28 13.48 -1.01 -8.76
C GLU A 28 14.22 -1.89 -9.79
N LYS A 29 15.55 -2.00 -9.67
CA LYS A 29 16.40 -2.88 -10.47
C LYS A 29 16.57 -4.28 -9.88
N GLU A 30 16.08 -4.52 -8.66
CA GLU A 30 16.13 -5.83 -8.04
C GLU A 30 15.25 -6.87 -8.78
N ASP A 31 15.47 -8.15 -8.48
CA ASP A 31 14.78 -9.25 -9.16
C ASP A 31 13.31 -9.43 -8.71
N GLU A 32 12.56 -10.26 -9.44
CA GLU A 32 11.16 -10.58 -9.12
C GLU A 32 11.00 -11.16 -7.72
N GLU A 33 11.92 -12.04 -7.34
CA GLU A 33 11.90 -12.72 -6.06
C GLU A 33 12.07 -11.74 -4.90
N PHE A 34 12.93 -10.73 -5.05
CA PHE A 34 13.09 -9.64 -4.10
C PHE A 34 11.79 -8.88 -3.92
N HIS A 35 11.20 -8.40 -5.01
CA HIS A 35 9.95 -7.64 -4.95
C HIS A 35 8.80 -8.49 -4.39
N LYS A 36 8.75 -9.78 -4.73
CA LYS A 36 7.75 -10.72 -4.20
C LYS A 36 7.92 -10.91 -2.69
N ARG A 37 9.14 -11.14 -2.20
CA ARG A 37 9.43 -11.23 -0.76
C ARG A 37 9.06 -9.96 -0.01
N VAL A 38 9.32 -8.79 -0.58
CA VAL A 38 8.96 -7.49 0.01
C VAL A 38 7.43 -7.38 0.13
N ARG A 39 6.69 -7.65 -0.95
CA ARG A 39 5.22 -7.64 -0.94
C ARG A 39 4.66 -8.63 0.09
N ASP A 40 5.13 -9.87 0.08
CA ASP A 40 4.68 -10.92 0.98
C ASP A 40 4.93 -10.55 2.44
N THR A 41 6.06 -9.89 2.74
CA THR A 41 6.39 -9.40 4.08
C THR A 41 5.43 -8.31 4.54
N TYR A 42 5.10 -7.33 3.68
CA TYR A 42 4.12 -6.30 4.04
C TYR A 42 2.73 -6.87 4.29
N LEU A 43 2.28 -7.82 3.47
CA LEU A 43 1.00 -8.51 3.66
C LEU A 43 1.00 -9.34 4.95
N PHE A 44 2.10 -10.02 5.27
CA PHE A 44 2.27 -10.72 6.54
C PHE A 44 2.16 -9.76 7.74
N LEU A 45 2.82 -8.60 7.69
CA LEU A 45 2.73 -7.59 8.73
C LEU A 45 1.30 -7.06 8.88
N ALA A 46 0.59 -6.86 7.77
CA ALA A 46 -0.80 -6.42 7.78
C ALA A 46 -1.72 -7.45 8.46
N LYS A 47 -1.53 -8.75 8.17
CA LYS A 47 -2.24 -9.85 8.85
C LYS A 47 -1.97 -9.89 10.35
N ARG A 48 -0.76 -9.54 10.80
CA ARG A 48 -0.39 -9.53 12.24
C ARG A 48 -0.84 -8.27 12.98
N ALA A 49 -1.08 -7.17 12.28
CA ALA A 49 -1.49 -5.89 12.88
C ALA A 49 -2.73 -5.28 12.20
N PRO A 50 -3.85 -6.03 12.02
CA PRO A 50 -4.98 -5.60 11.21
C PRO A 50 -5.73 -4.40 11.79
N LYS A 51 -5.57 -4.11 13.09
CA LYS A 51 -6.11 -2.91 13.73
C LYS A 51 -5.39 -1.63 13.28
N ARG A 52 -4.10 -1.72 12.94
CA ARG A 52 -3.20 -0.59 12.64
C ARG A 52 -2.85 -0.48 11.16
N ILE A 53 -2.62 -1.60 10.48
CA ILE A 53 -2.27 -1.65 9.06
C ILE A 53 -3.54 -2.00 8.29
N LYS A 54 -3.91 -1.13 7.35
CA LYS A 54 -5.07 -1.30 6.48
C LYS A 54 -4.59 -1.49 5.05
N VAL A 55 -5.02 -2.59 4.44
CA VAL A 55 -4.62 -2.97 3.07
C VAL A 55 -5.67 -2.44 2.11
N PHE A 56 -5.22 -1.82 1.03
CA PHE A 56 -6.05 -1.29 -0.05
C PHE A 56 -5.56 -1.88 -1.39
N ASP A 57 -6.50 -2.09 -2.30
CA ASP A 57 -6.21 -2.65 -3.62
C ASP A 57 -5.68 -1.57 -4.57
N GLY A 58 -4.39 -1.65 -4.89
CA GLY A 58 -3.68 -0.75 -5.78
C GLY A 58 -4.00 -0.95 -7.27
N THR A 59 -4.79 -1.96 -7.63
CA THR A 59 -5.20 -2.22 -9.03
C THR A 59 -6.41 -1.37 -9.46
N LYS A 60 -7.15 -0.80 -8.49
CA LYS A 60 -8.24 0.15 -8.75
C LYS A 60 -7.74 1.39 -9.49
N ASN A 61 -8.69 2.11 -10.12
CA ASN A 61 -8.40 3.46 -10.62
C ASN A 61 -8.05 4.40 -9.46
N ILE A 62 -7.37 5.50 -9.81
CA ILE A 62 -6.77 6.42 -8.83
C ILE A 62 -7.85 7.09 -7.99
N GLU A 63 -8.96 7.48 -8.61
CA GLU A 63 -10.07 8.21 -7.99
C GLU A 63 -10.78 7.36 -6.92
N ASP A 64 -11.09 6.11 -7.24
CA ASP A 64 -11.76 5.16 -6.35
C ASP A 64 -10.85 4.82 -5.16
N LEU A 65 -9.58 4.51 -5.43
CA LEU A 65 -8.61 4.20 -4.37
C LEU A 65 -8.38 5.40 -3.46
N HIS A 66 -8.27 6.60 -4.03
CA HIS A 66 -8.14 7.85 -3.28
C HIS A 66 -9.36 8.08 -2.37
N LEU A 67 -10.58 7.92 -2.89
CA LEU A 67 -11.80 8.09 -2.10
C LEU A 67 -11.90 7.07 -0.96
N GLU A 68 -11.53 5.81 -1.22
CA GLU A 68 -11.51 4.74 -0.22
C GLU A 68 -10.52 5.04 0.91
N ILE A 69 -9.28 5.40 0.57
CA ILE A 69 -8.25 5.77 1.54
C ILE A 69 -8.68 7.00 2.34
N ARG A 70 -9.19 8.04 1.67
CA ARG A 70 -9.64 9.28 2.32
C ARG A 70 -10.76 9.01 3.32
N THR A 71 -11.76 8.22 2.94
CA THR A 71 -12.84 7.79 3.84
C THR A 71 -12.27 7.10 5.08
N LYS A 72 -11.29 6.20 4.90
CA LYS A 72 -10.69 5.49 6.02
C LYS A 72 -9.90 6.38 6.96
N VAL A 73 -9.18 7.36 6.41
CA VAL A 73 -8.41 8.34 7.20
C VAL A 73 -9.35 9.23 8.00
N ILE A 74 -10.44 9.74 7.40
CA ILE A 74 -11.43 10.55 8.11
C ILE A 74 -12.05 9.75 9.26
N GLU A 75 -12.51 8.52 9.02
CA GLU A 75 -13.06 7.65 10.06
C GLU A 75 -12.07 7.46 11.23
N PHE A 76 -10.79 7.29 10.91
CA PHE A 76 -9.75 7.14 11.92
C PHE A 76 -9.54 8.43 12.74
N LEU A 77 -9.49 9.59 12.09
CA LEU A 77 -9.27 10.88 12.77
C LEU A 77 -10.46 11.26 13.66
N THR A 78 -11.69 11.05 13.19
CA THR A 78 -12.92 11.26 14.00
C THR A 78 -12.93 10.36 15.23
N LYS A 79 -12.60 9.07 15.08
CA LYS A 79 -12.49 8.14 16.22
C LYS A 79 -11.39 8.51 17.22
N LYS A 80 -10.41 9.32 16.79
CA LYS A 80 -9.33 9.84 17.64
C LYS A 80 -9.66 11.22 18.24
N GLY A 81 -10.78 11.84 17.87
CA GLY A 81 -11.15 13.18 18.31
C GLY A 81 -10.20 14.26 17.81
N VAL A 82 -9.52 14.02 16.69
CA VAL A 82 -8.63 15.01 16.06
C VAL A 82 -9.42 16.02 15.23
N ILE A 83 -10.50 15.53 14.61
CA ILE A 83 -11.49 16.29 13.85
C ILE A 83 -12.89 15.84 14.24
#